data_AF-A0A2Z4J9I0-F1
#
_entry.id   AF-A0A2Z4J9I0-F1
#
_cell.length_a   1.000
_cell.length_b   1.000
_cell.length_c   1.000
_cell.angle_alpha   90.00
_cell.angle_beta   90.00
_cell.angle_gamma   90.00
#
_symmetry.space_group_name_H-M   'P 1'
#
loop_
_entity.id
_entity.type
_entity.pdbx_description
1 polymer ?
#
loop_
_entity_poly.entity_id
_entity_poly.type
_entity_poly.pdbx_seq_one_letter_code
_entity_poly.pdbx_strand_id
1 'polypeptide(L)'
;MGTWDIGPFDNDTAADFGGDLDEAAFDDRASMIRRALERAADPTDYLNTSDGERAVASAALVVAQHPHGEPACSSYGPSEPLPELPSELRMLAVDALDQVVSELSELAELWAEAARGPKWRQDIARLRDVLDPPVPPQEETLFDV
;
A
#
# COMPACT_ATOMS: atom_id res chain seq x y z
N MET A 1 13.12 6.85 11.34
CA MET A 1 12.31 6.93 10.12
C MET A 1 12.72 8.16 9.31
N GLY A 2 13.10 8.00 8.05
CA GLY A 2 13.48 9.07 7.11
C GLY A 2 12.27 9.60 6.32
N THR A 3 11.27 10.12 7.03
CA THR A 3 9.98 10.55 6.45
C THR A 3 9.89 12.08 6.39
N TRP A 4 9.33 12.60 5.30
CA TRP A 4 9.14 14.03 5.06
C TRP A 4 7.65 14.44 5.11
N ASP A 5 6.75 13.49 4.83
CA ASP A 5 5.30 13.59 5.06
C ASP A 5 4.69 12.16 5.14
N ILE A 6 3.36 12.04 5.20
CA ILE A 6 2.65 10.78 5.46
C ILE A 6 2.27 10.00 4.19
N GLY A 7 2.54 10.53 2.99
CA GLY A 7 2.14 9.90 1.74
C GLY A 7 2.95 8.64 1.42
N PRO A 8 2.46 7.78 0.50
CA PRO A 8 3.07 6.48 0.20
C PRO A 8 4.53 6.52 -0.24
N PHE A 9 4.98 7.66 -0.78
CA PHE A 9 6.33 7.89 -1.29
C PHE A 9 7.05 9.04 -0.54
N ASP A 10 6.49 9.54 0.56
CA ASP A 10 7.06 10.67 1.32
C ASP A 10 8.07 10.19 2.39
N ASN A 11 8.86 9.18 2.04
CA ASN A 11 9.97 8.64 2.82
C ASN A 11 11.08 8.17 1.87
N ASP A 12 12.33 8.20 2.36
CA ASP A 12 13.52 7.85 1.58
C ASP A 12 13.38 6.48 0.88
N THR A 13 12.95 5.45 1.62
CA THR A 13 12.88 4.08 1.11
C THR A 13 11.90 3.92 -0.04
N ALA A 14 10.71 4.51 0.09
CA ALA A 14 9.68 4.44 -0.94
C ALA A 14 10.04 5.28 -2.15
N ALA A 15 10.64 6.46 -1.95
CA ALA A 15 11.14 7.30 -3.03
C ALA A 15 12.24 6.59 -3.84
N ASP A 16 13.21 5.96 -3.16
CA ASP A 16 14.23 5.13 -3.80
C ASP A 16 13.61 3.96 -4.59
N PHE A 17 12.60 3.30 -4.01
CA PHE A 17 11.87 2.24 -4.72
C PHE A 17 11.13 2.73 -5.97
N GLY A 18 10.59 3.95 -5.94
CA GLY A 18 10.02 4.62 -7.11
C GLY A 18 11.08 4.82 -8.22
N GLY A 19 12.27 5.28 -7.84
CA GLY A 19 13.42 5.39 -8.75
C GLY A 19 13.85 4.03 -9.32
N ASP A 20 13.93 2.99 -8.49
CA ASP A 20 14.26 1.64 -8.93
C ASP A 20 13.24 1.11 -9.97
N LEU A 21 11.95 1.41 -9.80
CA LEU A 21 10.92 1.05 -10.77
C LEU A 21 11.10 1.79 -12.11
N ASP A 22 11.47 3.07 -12.07
CA ASP A 22 11.73 3.86 -13.26
C ASP A 22 12.94 3.34 -14.05
N GLU A 23 14.01 2.92 -13.35
CA GLU A 23 15.21 2.34 -13.96
C GLU A 23 14.99 0.91 -14.49
N ALA A 24 14.01 0.19 -13.95
CA ALA A 24 13.69 -1.17 -14.36
C ALA A 24 13.03 -1.24 -15.75
N ALA A 25 13.25 -2.36 -16.44
CA ALA A 25 12.54 -2.67 -17.68
C ALA A 25 11.03 -2.75 -17.42
N PHE A 26 10.23 -2.31 -18.40
CA PHE A 26 8.77 -2.21 -18.27
C PHE A 26 8.12 -3.50 -17.76
N ASP A 27 8.54 -4.65 -18.30
CA ASP A 27 7.99 -5.97 -17.95
C ASP A 27 8.40 -6.46 -16.54
N ASP A 28 9.47 -5.90 -15.96
CA ASP A 28 9.96 -6.28 -14.62
C ASP A 28 9.24 -5.55 -13.48
N ARG A 29 8.66 -4.37 -13.76
CA ARG A 29 8.06 -3.48 -12.75
C ARG A 29 6.91 -4.14 -11.98
N ALA A 30 6.04 -4.89 -12.68
CA ALA A 30 4.96 -5.64 -12.03
C ALA A 30 5.50 -6.70 -11.06
N SER A 31 6.61 -7.36 -11.42
CA SER A 31 7.25 -8.36 -10.57
C SER A 31 7.90 -7.74 -9.33
N MET A 32 8.46 -6.53 -9.46
CA MET A 32 9.01 -5.77 -8.32
C MET A 32 7.92 -5.37 -7.32
N ILE A 33 6.79 -4.84 -7.81
CA ILE A 33 5.62 -4.49 -6.99
C ILE A 33 5.08 -5.73 -6.29
N ARG A 34 4.91 -6.85 -7.02
CA ARG A 34 4.47 -8.13 -6.44
C ARG A 34 5.38 -8.57 -5.29
N ARG A 35 6.70 -8.57 -5.50
CA ARG A 35 7.67 -9.03 -4.48
C ARG A 35 7.64 -8.18 -3.22
N ALA A 36 7.47 -6.86 -3.35
CA ALA A 36 7.36 -5.97 -2.20
C ALA A 36 6.10 -6.30 -1.37
N LEU A 37 4.97 -6.55 -2.04
CA LEU A 37 3.73 -6.94 -1.37
C LEU A 37 3.84 -8.35 -0.75
N GLU A 38 4.37 -9.34 -1.48
CA GLU A 38 4.56 -10.71 -0.96
C GLU A 38 5.43 -10.73 0.30
N ARG A 39 6.48 -9.91 0.33
CA ARG A 39 7.38 -9.82 1.47
C ARG A 39 6.71 -9.22 2.71
N ALA A 40 5.78 -8.29 2.53
CA ALA A 40 5.04 -7.69 3.62
C ALA A 40 3.79 -8.47 4.02
N ALA A 41 3.21 -9.28 3.13
CA ALA A 41 2.00 -10.05 3.42
C ALA A 41 2.25 -11.32 4.25
N ASP A 42 3.51 -11.70 4.53
CA ASP A 42 3.82 -12.84 5.41
C ASP A 42 3.51 -12.49 6.88
N PRO A 43 2.47 -13.08 7.48
CA PRO A 43 2.04 -12.71 8.83
C PRO A 43 2.92 -13.32 9.93
N THR A 44 3.87 -14.19 9.56
CA THR A 44 4.69 -14.93 10.52
C THR A 44 6.03 -14.27 10.81
N ASP A 45 6.45 -13.31 9.97
CA ASP A 45 7.70 -12.57 10.14
C ASP A 45 7.45 -11.15 10.67
N TYR A 46 8.42 -10.63 11.42
CA TYR A 46 8.39 -9.25 11.88
C TYR A 46 8.70 -8.32 10.70
N LEU A 47 7.76 -7.46 10.37
CA LEU A 47 7.86 -6.55 9.24
C LEU A 47 8.73 -5.35 9.59
N ASN A 48 9.94 -5.31 9.04
CA ASN A 48 10.83 -4.16 9.19
C ASN A 48 10.30 -2.92 8.46
N THR A 49 10.81 -1.76 8.87
CA THR A 49 10.40 -0.45 8.36
C THR A 49 10.49 -0.36 6.83
N SER A 50 11.59 -0.81 6.24
CA SER A 50 11.84 -0.66 4.80
C SER A 50 10.91 -1.50 3.93
N ASP A 51 10.62 -2.73 4.35
CA ASP A 51 9.67 -3.60 3.65
C ASP A 51 8.24 -3.07 3.81
N GLY A 52 7.90 -2.52 4.98
CA GLY A 52 6.62 -1.84 5.19
C GLY A 52 6.44 -0.59 4.33
N GLU A 53 7.46 0.27 4.23
CA GLU A 53 7.42 1.47 3.39
C GLU A 53 7.24 1.12 1.91
N ARG A 54 7.95 0.10 1.41
CA ARG A 54 7.79 -0.42 0.04
C ARG A 54 6.43 -1.05 -0.21
N ALA A 55 5.87 -1.72 0.80
CA ALA A 55 4.54 -2.31 0.70
C ALA A 55 3.45 -1.23 0.57
N VAL A 56 3.51 -0.16 1.36
CA VAL A 56 2.58 0.98 1.24
C VAL A 56 2.69 1.65 -0.13
N ALA A 57 3.92 1.89 -0.60
CA ALA A 57 4.17 2.43 -1.94
C ALA A 57 3.57 1.52 -3.04
N SER A 58 3.81 0.21 -2.94
CA SER A 58 3.31 -0.79 -3.89
C SER A 58 1.78 -0.87 -3.88
N ALA A 59 1.15 -0.86 -2.71
CA ALA A 59 -0.31 -0.86 -2.57
C ALA A 59 -0.93 0.41 -3.18
N ALA A 60 -0.29 1.57 -3.02
CA ALA A 60 -0.74 2.82 -3.64
C ALA A 60 -0.69 2.75 -5.18
N LEU A 61 0.30 2.06 -5.77
CA LEU A 61 0.36 1.84 -7.21
C LEU A 61 -0.73 0.90 -7.71
N VAL A 62 -1.07 -0.15 -6.92
CA VAL A 62 -2.22 -1.02 -7.22
C VAL A 62 -3.54 -0.24 -7.13
N VAL A 63 -3.70 0.60 -6.11
CA VAL A 63 -4.85 1.52 -5.99
C VAL A 63 -4.94 2.41 -7.22
N ALA A 64 -3.84 3.00 -7.69
CA ALA A 64 -3.85 3.91 -8.83
C ALA A 64 -4.33 3.27 -10.15
N GLN A 65 -4.27 1.94 -10.28
CA GLN A 65 -4.83 1.21 -11.43
C GLN A 65 -6.23 0.63 -11.17
N HIS A 66 -6.75 0.77 -9.94
CA HIS A 66 -8.10 0.33 -9.60
C HIS A 66 -9.15 1.30 -10.17
N PRO A 67 -10.30 0.82 -10.67
CA PRO A 67 -11.34 1.70 -11.26
C PRO A 67 -11.88 2.79 -10.32
N HIS A 68 -11.77 2.57 -9.01
CA HIS A 68 -12.19 3.51 -7.97
C HIS A 68 -11.00 4.16 -7.23
N GLY A 69 -9.78 3.96 -7.72
CA GLY A 69 -8.59 4.51 -7.11
C GLY A 69 -8.24 5.88 -7.63
N GLU A 70 -7.64 6.66 -6.75
CA GLU A 70 -6.99 7.91 -7.11
C GLU A 70 -5.58 7.62 -7.63
N PRO A 71 -5.05 8.44 -8.56
CA PRO A 71 -3.65 8.33 -8.97
C PRO A 71 -2.72 8.35 -7.76
N ALA A 72 -1.63 7.58 -7.82
CA ALA A 72 -0.57 7.65 -6.82
C ALA A 72 0.10 9.03 -6.92
N CYS A 73 -0.47 10.01 -6.23
CA CYS A 73 -0.04 11.39 -6.31
C CYS A 73 1.18 11.57 -5.41
N SER A 74 2.38 11.33 -5.95
CA SER A 74 3.61 11.72 -5.30
C SER A 74 4.61 12.25 -6.32
N SER A 75 5.16 13.44 -6.04
CA SER A 75 6.33 13.98 -6.75
C SER A 75 7.57 13.07 -6.63
N TYR A 76 7.54 12.11 -5.70
CA TYR A 76 8.61 11.17 -5.39
C TYR A 76 8.24 9.71 -5.73
N GLY A 77 7.09 9.49 -6.38
CA GLY A 77 6.72 8.18 -6.94
C GLY A 77 7.39 7.91 -8.29
N PRO A 78 7.21 6.70 -8.85
CA PRO A 78 7.70 6.40 -10.20
C PRO A 78 7.08 7.35 -11.22
N SER A 79 7.91 7.89 -12.10
CA SER A 79 7.54 8.83 -13.16
C SER A 79 7.30 8.12 -14.50
N GLU A 80 7.83 6.91 -14.68
CA GLU A 80 7.68 6.11 -15.87
C GLU A 80 6.42 5.21 -15.79
N PRO A 81 5.80 4.86 -16.94
CA PRO A 81 4.53 4.13 -16.93
C PRO A 81 4.67 2.71 -16.38
N LEU A 82 3.70 2.27 -15.59
CA LEU A 82 3.63 0.88 -15.14
C LEU A 82 2.90 0.00 -16.17
N PRO A 83 3.27 -1.30 -16.27
CA PRO A 83 2.42 -2.28 -16.95
C PRO A 83 1.07 -2.41 -16.24
N GLU A 84 0.11 -3.02 -16.92
CA GLU A 84 -1.15 -3.44 -16.29
C GLU A 84 -0.85 -4.41 -15.16
N LEU A 85 -1.27 -4.06 -13.95
CA LEU A 85 -1.03 -4.86 -12.76
C LEU A 85 -2.06 -5.99 -12.68
N PRO A 86 -1.63 -7.24 -12.46
CA PRO A 86 -2.55 -8.37 -12.34
C PRO A 86 -3.55 -8.18 -11.19
N SER A 87 -4.82 -8.52 -11.45
CA SER A 87 -5.91 -8.32 -10.47
C SER A 87 -5.69 -9.03 -9.14
N GLU A 88 -4.91 -10.11 -9.09
CA GLU A 88 -4.57 -10.80 -7.85
C GLU A 88 -3.73 -9.95 -6.89
N LEU A 89 -3.02 -8.92 -7.40
CA LEU A 89 -2.27 -8.00 -6.55
C LEU A 89 -3.17 -7.17 -5.64
N ARG A 90 -4.48 -7.07 -5.94
CA ARG A 90 -5.47 -6.39 -5.08
C ARG A 90 -5.56 -7.04 -3.70
N MET A 91 -5.79 -8.35 -3.66
CA MET A 91 -5.89 -9.08 -2.38
C MET A 91 -4.55 -9.09 -1.65
N LEU A 92 -3.46 -9.30 -2.39
CA LEU A 92 -2.13 -9.28 -1.81
C LEU A 92 -1.75 -7.90 -1.21
N ALA A 93 -2.19 -6.81 -1.84
CA ALA A 93 -2.00 -5.46 -1.30
C ALA A 93 -2.84 -5.23 -0.03
N VAL A 94 -4.04 -5.79 0.07
CA VAL A 94 -4.84 -5.74 1.31
C VAL A 94 -4.11 -6.48 2.43
N ASP A 95 -3.64 -7.70 2.17
CA ASP A 95 -2.91 -8.49 3.17
C ASP A 95 -1.63 -7.77 3.64
N ALA A 96 -0.89 -7.16 2.71
CA ALA A 96 0.29 -6.37 3.04
C ALA A 96 -0.03 -5.11 3.87
N LEU A 97 -1.10 -4.38 3.54
CA LEU A 97 -1.53 -3.20 4.30
C LEU A 97 -2.02 -3.58 5.71
N ASP A 98 -2.70 -4.72 5.85
CA ASP A 98 -3.12 -5.26 7.14
C ASP A 98 -1.91 -5.62 8.01
N GLN A 99 -0.87 -6.22 7.44
CA GLN A 99 0.38 -6.48 8.16
C GLN A 99 1.11 -5.19 8.54
N VAL A 100 1.15 -4.19 7.65
CA VAL A 100 1.79 -2.88 7.88
C VAL A 100 1.24 -2.15 9.10
N VAL A 101 -0.05 -2.31 9.43
CA VAL A 101 -0.66 -1.65 10.60
C VAL A 101 -0.77 -2.57 11.82
N SER A 102 -0.28 -3.80 11.72
CA SER A 102 -0.32 -4.80 12.79
C SER A 102 0.70 -4.51 13.90
N GLU A 103 0.61 -5.25 14.99
CA GLU A 103 1.59 -5.21 16.09
C GLU A 103 2.95 -5.86 15.72
N LEU A 104 3.04 -6.55 14.59
CA LEU A 104 4.26 -7.18 14.09
C LEU A 104 4.99 -6.30 13.07
N SER A 105 4.75 -4.99 13.07
CA SER A 105 5.36 -4.04 12.15
C SER A 105 6.17 -2.96 12.86
N GLU A 106 7.46 -2.91 12.58
CA GLU A 106 8.35 -1.84 13.02
C GLU A 106 7.85 -0.47 12.51
N LEU A 107 7.31 -0.43 11.30
CA LEU A 107 6.72 0.79 10.72
C LEU A 107 5.51 1.27 11.54
N ALA A 108 4.64 0.37 11.97
CA ALA A 108 3.49 0.71 12.82
C ALA A 108 3.93 1.24 14.19
N GLU A 109 4.98 0.66 14.78
CA GLU A 109 5.58 1.11 16.04
C GLU A 109 6.12 2.54 15.90
N LEU A 110 6.92 2.81 14.86
CA LEU A 110 7.48 4.13 14.60
C LEU A 110 6.39 5.19 14.38
N TRP A 111 5.31 4.86 13.65
CA TRP A 111 4.19 5.79 13.48
C TRP A 111 3.34 5.95 14.73
N ALA A 112 3.27 4.95 15.63
CA ALA A 112 2.56 5.09 16.90
C ALA A 112 3.19 6.16 17.81
N GLU A 113 4.51 6.35 17.71
CA GLU A 113 5.25 7.39 18.44
C GLU A 113 5.19 8.78 17.77
N ALA A 114 4.85 8.82 16.48
CA ALA A 114 4.82 10.05 15.70
C ALA A 114 3.50 10.84 15.89
N ALA A 115 3.59 12.17 15.99
CA ALA A 115 2.41 13.04 16.14
C ALA A 115 1.38 12.92 14.99
N ARG A 116 1.84 12.54 13.78
CA ARG A 116 0.98 12.32 12.61
C ARG A 116 0.53 10.87 12.45
N GLY A 117 0.90 9.96 13.35
CA GLY A 117 0.53 8.54 13.34
C GLY A 117 -0.94 8.24 13.10
N PRO A 118 -1.88 8.90 13.79
CA PRO A 118 -3.32 8.70 13.54
C PRO A 118 -3.73 9.04 12.11
N LYS A 119 -3.12 10.06 11.51
CA LYS A 119 -3.41 10.48 10.13
C LYS A 119 -2.81 9.49 9.13
N TRP A 120 -1.56 9.05 9.35
CA TRP A 120 -0.95 8.00 8.56
C TRP A 120 -1.78 6.70 8.56
N ARG A 121 -2.24 6.21 9.73
CA ARG A 121 -3.13 5.04 9.80
C ARG A 121 -4.43 5.24 9.04
N GLN A 122 -4.99 6.46 9.07
CA GLN A 122 -6.19 6.78 8.30
C GLN A 122 -5.94 6.71 6.79
N ASP A 123 -4.78 7.15 6.32
CA ASP A 123 -4.40 7.06 4.91
C ASP A 123 -4.19 5.60 4.47
N ILE A 124 -3.56 4.76 5.32
CA ILE A 124 -3.46 3.32 5.07
C ILE A 124 -4.84 2.67 4.96
N ALA A 125 -5.76 2.98 5.87
CA ALA A 125 -7.13 2.47 5.82
C ALA A 125 -7.86 2.89 4.54
N ARG A 126 -7.66 4.12 4.05
CA ARG A 126 -8.24 4.57 2.77
C ARG A 126 -7.72 3.77 1.58
N LEU A 127 -6.41 3.48 1.53
CA LEU A 127 -5.84 2.63 0.48
C LEU A 127 -6.47 1.22 0.51
N ARG A 128 -6.56 0.65 1.72
CA ARG A 128 -7.18 -0.66 1.95
C ARG A 128 -8.64 -0.70 1.50
N ASP A 129 -9.45 0.30 1.86
CA ASP A 129 -10.88 0.35 1.52
C ASP A 129 -11.15 0.48 0.02
N VAL A 130 -10.26 1.15 -0.74
CA VAL A 130 -10.37 1.17 -2.21
C VAL A 130 -10.14 -0.23 -2.78
N LEU A 131 -9.18 -0.96 -2.20
CA LEU A 131 -8.81 -2.30 -2.64
C LEU A 131 -9.75 -3.37 -2.11
N ASP A 132 -10.43 -3.21 -1.00
CA ASP A 132 -11.44 -4.15 -0.50
C ASP A 132 -12.46 -3.38 0.33
N PRO A 133 -13.47 -2.78 -0.34
CA PRO A 133 -14.44 -1.96 0.36
C PRO A 133 -15.23 -2.84 1.31
N PRO A 134 -15.47 -2.38 2.55
CA PRO A 134 -16.28 -3.12 3.49
C PRO A 134 -17.66 -3.38 2.85
N VAL A 135 -18.11 -4.63 2.90
CA VAL A 135 -19.45 -4.98 2.44
C VAL A 135 -20.45 -4.13 3.23
N PRO A 136 -21.22 -3.23 2.59
CA PRO A 136 -22.22 -2.46 3.32
C PRO A 136 -23.20 -3.46 3.96
N PRO A 137 -23.69 -3.20 5.18
CA PRO A 137 -24.68 -4.07 5.81
C PRO A 137 -25.81 -4.24 4.81
N GLN A 138 -26.03 -5.49 4.38
CA GLN A 138 -27.11 -5.82 3.46
C GLN A 138 -28.39 -5.31 4.12
N GLU A 139 -29.03 -4.29 3.54
CA GLU A 139 -30.39 -3.94 3.92
C GLU A 139 -31.18 -5.23 3.81
N GLU A 140 -31.59 -5.79 4.96
CA GLU A 140 -32.57 -6.86 5.02
C GLU A 140 -33.77 -6.34 4.24
N THR A 141 -33.88 -6.78 3.00
CA THR A 141 -35.10 -6.65 2.21
C THR A 141 -36.11 -7.54 2.91
N LEU A 142 -36.75 -6.95 3.93
CA LEU A 142 -37.95 -7.46 4.57
C LEU A 142 -39.03 -7.43 3.49
N PHE A 143 -39.06 -8.49 2.68
CA PHE A 143 -40.19 -8.78 1.82
C PHE A 143 -41.36 -9.16 2.73
N ASP A 144 -42.15 -8.16 3.06
CA ASP A 144 -43.49 -8.32 3.60
C ASP A 144 -44.41 -8.74 2.44
N VAL A 145 -44.81 -10.02 2.41
CA VAL A 145 -45.99 -10.55 1.69
C VAL A 145 -46.65 -11.64 2.54
#